data_AF-A0A6S7G5R9-F1
#
_entry.id   AF-A0A6S7G5R9-F1
#
_cell.length_a   1.000
_cell.length_b   1.000
_cell.length_c   1.000
_cell.angle_alpha   90.00
_cell.angle_beta   90.00
_cell.angle_gamma   90.00
#
_symmetry.space_group_name_H-M   'P 1'
#
loop_
_entity.id
_entity.type
_entity.pdbx_description
1 polymer ?
#
loop_
_entity_poly.entity_id
_entity_poly.type
_entity_poly.pdbx_seq_one_letter_code
_entity_poly.pdbx_strand_id
1 'polypeptide(L)'
;MKIISYITAAIFLGSLTLNEAKLREGDCDVCIKFLTKFANDLDGSEKGPDDIRKKLLVTCKKAKGKDHRFCYYVGGTEDAATSILNEITKPISYHVPAEKICEKLKDKDAQICELQYEQKIDVRNVDLKKMRVKQLRKILQSWDEECNGCIEKSDFVQRIEELKDKHTEL
;
A
#
# COMPACT_ATOMS: atom_id res chain seq x y z
N MET A 1 67.21 -6.83 25.51
CA MET A 1 66.58 -6.00 24.46
C MET A 1 65.86 -6.89 23.47
N LYS A 2 64.53 -6.99 23.57
CA LYS A 2 63.52 -7.18 22.50
C LYS A 2 62.18 -7.45 23.18
N ILE A 3 61.41 -6.38 23.29
CA ILE A 3 60.02 -6.33 23.75
C ILE A 3 59.18 -6.78 22.56
N ILE A 4 58.39 -7.85 22.70
CA ILE A 4 57.36 -8.21 21.71
C ILE A 4 56.04 -8.23 22.47
N SER A 5 55.35 -7.10 22.37
CA SER A 5 54.01 -6.87 22.90
C SER A 5 53.01 -7.39 21.88
N TYR A 6 52.38 -8.54 22.14
CA TYR A 6 51.26 -9.02 21.33
C TYR A 6 49.97 -8.34 21.79
N ILE A 7 49.56 -7.32 21.04
CA ILE A 7 48.23 -6.71 21.15
C ILE A 7 47.26 -7.66 20.46
N THR A 8 46.48 -8.41 21.24
CA THR A 8 45.32 -9.14 20.72
C THR A 8 44.21 -8.13 20.40
N ALA A 9 44.07 -7.77 19.13
CA ALA A 9 42.93 -7.00 18.64
C ALA A 9 41.68 -7.90 18.67
N ALA A 10 40.83 -7.71 19.68
CA ALA A 10 39.51 -8.31 19.72
C ALA A 10 38.63 -7.63 18.66
N ILE A 11 38.45 -8.29 17.51
CA ILE A 11 37.48 -7.89 16.50
C ILE A 11 36.09 -8.19 17.06
N PHE A 12 35.47 -7.17 17.66
CA PHE A 12 34.07 -7.21 18.03
C PHE A 12 33.25 -7.16 16.74
N LEU A 13 32.90 -8.34 16.20
CA LEU A 13 31.86 -8.49 15.20
C LEU A 13 30.53 -8.15 15.88
N GLY A 14 30.23 -6.85 15.96
CA GLY A 14 28.91 -6.36 16.30
C GLY A 14 27.94 -6.85 15.24
N SER A 15 27.21 -7.92 15.54
CA SER A 15 26.07 -8.37 14.76
C SER A 15 25.02 -7.27 14.79
N LEU A 16 24.99 -6.45 13.74
CA LEU A 16 23.87 -5.59 13.40
C LEU A 16 22.66 -6.51 13.22
N THR A 17 21.80 -6.56 14.23
CA THR A 17 20.47 -7.15 14.08
C THR A 17 19.69 -6.24 13.13
N LEU A 18 19.63 -6.63 11.86
CA LEU A 18 18.63 -6.11 10.93
C LEU A 18 17.26 -6.52 11.48
N ASN A 19 16.57 -5.57 12.11
CA ASN A 19 15.15 -5.73 12.39
C ASN A 19 14.43 -5.80 11.03
N GLU A 20 14.15 -7.01 10.54
CA GLU A 20 13.12 -7.20 9.52
C GLU A 20 11.78 -6.83 10.16
N ALA A 21 11.39 -5.56 10.03
CA ALA A 21 10.06 -5.10 10.39
C ALA A 21 9.06 -5.63 9.36
N LYS A 22 8.75 -6.93 9.42
CA LYS A 22 7.76 -7.56 8.56
C LYS A 22 6.47 -6.75 8.59
N LEU A 23 5.95 -6.45 7.40
CA LEU A 23 4.69 -5.72 7.23
C LEU A 23 3.58 -6.42 8.02
N ARG A 24 2.79 -5.63 8.75
CA ARG A 24 1.59 -6.12 9.43
C ARG A 24 0.48 -6.36 8.40
N GLU A 25 -0.48 -7.21 8.72
CA GLU A 25 -1.65 -7.45 7.87
C GLU A 25 -2.41 -6.12 7.66
N GLY A 26 -2.55 -5.68 6.41
CA GLY A 26 -3.17 -4.40 6.04
C GLY A 26 -2.22 -3.21 5.87
N ASP A 27 -0.92 -3.35 6.17
CA ASP A 27 0.09 -2.35 5.82
C ASP A 27 0.37 -2.38 4.31
N CYS A 28 0.62 -1.21 3.71
CA CYS A 28 0.97 -1.06 2.30
C CYS A 28 -0.09 -1.58 1.31
N ASP A 29 -1.37 -1.58 1.70
CA ASP A 29 -2.50 -2.10 0.90
C ASP A 29 -2.47 -1.64 -0.58
N VAL A 30 -2.37 -0.33 -0.81
CA VAL A 30 -2.33 0.23 -2.18
C VAL A 30 -1.05 -0.19 -2.91
N CYS A 31 0.10 -0.07 -2.25
CA CYS A 31 1.39 -0.43 -2.85
C CYS A 31 1.42 -1.90 -3.30
N ILE A 32 1.05 -2.83 -2.41
CA ILE A 32 1.11 -4.26 -2.68
C ILE A 32 0.16 -4.62 -3.81
N LYS A 33 -1.11 -4.22 -3.72
CA LYS A 33 -2.11 -4.54 -4.74
C LYS A 33 -1.77 -3.95 -6.11
N PHE A 34 -1.31 -2.69 -6.13
CA PHE A 34 -0.93 -2.04 -7.38
C PHE A 34 0.26 -2.76 -8.04
N LEU A 35 1.33 -3.03 -7.28
CA LEU A 35 2.53 -3.68 -7.80
C LEU A 35 2.29 -5.15 -8.17
N THR A 36 1.49 -5.89 -7.40
CA THR A 36 1.09 -7.26 -7.76
C THR A 36 0.31 -7.29 -9.06
N LYS A 37 -0.68 -6.40 -9.23
CA LYS A 37 -1.41 -6.28 -10.49
C LYS A 37 -0.48 -5.92 -11.65
N PHE A 38 0.38 -4.93 -11.44
CA PHE A 38 1.33 -4.50 -12.45
C PHE A 38 2.29 -5.63 -12.88
N ALA A 39 2.81 -6.40 -11.92
CA ALA A 39 3.70 -7.53 -12.20
C ALA A 39 2.99 -8.65 -12.98
N ASN A 40 1.71 -8.91 -12.68
CA ASN A 40 0.89 -9.89 -13.41
C ASN A 40 0.53 -9.41 -14.82
N ASP A 41 0.45 -8.10 -15.05
CA ASP A 41 0.20 -7.50 -16.37
C ASP A 41 1.46 -7.52 -17.27
N LEU A 42 2.63 -7.92 -16.78
CA LEU A 42 3.85 -8.12 -17.59
C LEU A 42 3.72 -9.43 -18.38
N ASP A 43 3.86 -9.34 -19.70
CA ASP A 43 3.63 -10.44 -20.63
C ASP A 43 4.94 -11.09 -21.12
N GLY A 44 6.07 -10.68 -20.55
CA GLY A 44 7.40 -11.17 -20.90
C GLY A 44 8.01 -10.49 -22.12
N SER A 45 7.32 -9.51 -22.71
CA SER A 45 7.90 -8.65 -23.75
C SER A 45 8.93 -7.67 -23.18
N GLU A 46 8.88 -7.40 -21.88
CA GLU A 46 9.77 -6.51 -21.17
C GLU A 46 11.09 -7.22 -20.84
N LYS A 47 12.17 -6.90 -21.56
CA LYS A 47 13.45 -7.63 -21.47
C LYS A 47 14.34 -7.16 -20.31
N GLY A 48 13.92 -6.13 -19.58
CA GLY A 48 14.69 -5.61 -18.45
C GLY A 48 14.06 -4.40 -17.74
N PRO A 49 14.76 -3.84 -16.74
CA PRO A 49 14.24 -2.78 -15.88
C PRO A 49 13.75 -1.53 -16.63
N ASP A 50 14.36 -1.20 -17.77
CA ASP A 50 13.98 -0.03 -18.57
C ASP A 50 12.65 -0.21 -19.31
N ASP A 51 12.36 -1.43 -19.80
CA ASP A 51 11.08 -1.74 -20.45
C ASP A 51 9.96 -1.79 -19.42
N ILE A 52 10.22 -2.42 -18.27
CA ILE A 52 9.33 -2.42 -17.11
C ILE A 52 9.06 -0.98 -16.65
N ARG A 53 10.08 -0.13 -16.61
CA ARG A 53 9.94 1.30 -16.25
C ARG A 53 9.01 2.02 -17.22
N LYS A 54 9.16 1.84 -18.53
CA LYS A 54 8.27 2.46 -19.53
C LYS A 54 6.83 2.02 -19.32
N LYS A 55 6.59 0.72 -19.13
CA LYS A 55 5.24 0.19 -18.89
C LYS A 55 4.66 0.73 -17.59
N LEU A 56 5.45 0.81 -16.52
CA LEU A 56 5.04 1.40 -15.24
C LEU A 56 4.62 2.86 -15.39
N LEU A 57 5.38 3.67 -16.13
CA LEU A 57 5.00 5.06 -16.43
C LEU A 57 3.68 5.15 -17.22
N VAL A 58 3.47 4.28 -18.21
CA VAL A 58 2.20 4.20 -18.95
C VAL A 58 1.04 3.82 -18.03
N THR A 59 1.25 2.87 -17.11
CA THR A 59 0.26 2.48 -16.11
C THR A 59 -0.06 3.65 -15.16
N CYS A 60 0.97 4.36 -14.69
CA CYS A 60 0.81 5.51 -13.80
C CYS A 60 0.08 6.70 -14.46
N LYS A 61 0.28 6.93 -15.76
CA LYS A 61 -0.49 7.93 -16.52
C LYS A 61 -2.00 7.63 -16.58
N LYS A 62 -2.37 6.34 -16.56
CA LYS A 62 -3.77 5.90 -16.57
C LYS A 62 -4.37 5.77 -15.18
N ALA A 63 -3.53 5.79 -14.14
CA ALA A 63 -3.94 5.61 -12.76
C ALA A 63 -4.85 6.74 -12.28
N LYS A 64 -5.81 6.42 -11.40
CA LYS A 64 -6.74 7.38 -10.79
C LYS A 64 -6.83 7.13 -9.29
N GLY A 65 -7.32 8.12 -8.53
CA GLY A 65 -7.54 7.98 -7.10
C GLY A 65 -6.28 7.59 -6.33
N LYS A 66 -6.36 6.49 -5.55
CA LYS A 66 -5.24 6.02 -4.71
C LYS A 66 -4.05 5.52 -5.52
N ASP A 67 -4.28 4.92 -6.69
CA ASP A 67 -3.22 4.47 -7.58
C ASP A 67 -2.41 5.65 -8.13
N HIS A 68 -3.10 6.74 -8.49
CA HIS A 68 -2.42 7.95 -8.94
C HIS A 68 -1.57 8.56 -7.83
N ARG A 69 -2.08 8.56 -6.59
CA ARG A 69 -1.34 9.07 -5.43
C ARG A 69 -0.13 8.19 -5.09
N PHE A 70 -0.25 6.87 -5.23
CA PHE A 70 0.89 5.95 -5.14
C PHE A 70 1.93 6.28 -6.21
N CYS A 71 1.51 6.41 -7.47
CA CYS A 71 2.39 6.78 -8.59
C CYS A 71 3.12 8.10 -8.35
N TYR A 72 2.45 9.10 -7.77
CA TYR A 72 3.09 10.35 -7.37
C TYR A 72 4.22 10.14 -6.35
N TYR A 73 3.99 9.37 -5.29
CA TYR A 73 5.01 9.10 -4.26
C TYR A 73 6.21 8.31 -4.78
N VAL A 74 6.00 7.36 -5.70
CA VAL A 74 7.09 6.55 -6.25
C VAL A 74 7.78 7.18 -7.46
N GLY A 75 7.39 8.40 -7.82
CA GLY A 75 7.95 9.14 -8.94
C GLY A 75 7.57 8.61 -10.33
N GLY A 76 6.39 8.00 -10.44
CA GLY A 76 5.80 7.52 -11.69
C GLY A 76 5.09 8.60 -12.52
N THR A 77 5.16 9.86 -12.12
CA THR A 77 4.65 11.03 -12.85
C THR A 77 5.79 11.73 -13.61
N GLU A 78 5.46 12.51 -14.65
CA GLU A 78 6.45 13.11 -15.57
C GLU A 78 7.38 14.13 -14.88
N ASP A 79 6.98 14.63 -13.71
CA ASP A 79 7.64 15.64 -12.89
C ASP A 79 8.51 15.08 -11.75
N ALA A 80 8.54 13.76 -11.55
CA ALA A 80 9.03 13.18 -10.32
C ALA A 80 10.37 12.41 -10.43
N ALA A 81 11.04 12.26 -9.29
CA ALA A 81 12.40 11.74 -9.20
C ALA A 81 12.50 10.26 -9.64
N THR A 82 13.38 10.00 -10.60
CA THR A 82 13.56 8.68 -11.22
C THR A 82 14.22 7.64 -10.31
N SER A 83 14.79 8.08 -9.17
CA SER A 83 15.55 7.22 -8.25
C SER A 83 14.67 6.17 -7.56
N ILE A 84 13.43 6.51 -7.20
CA ILE A 84 12.51 5.58 -6.52
C ILE A 84 11.98 4.52 -7.49
N LEU A 85 11.74 4.85 -8.76
CA LEU A 85 11.30 3.87 -9.76
C LEU A 85 12.27 2.70 -9.91
N ASN A 86 13.58 2.93 -9.76
CA ASN A 86 14.58 1.86 -9.84
C ASN A 86 14.46 0.83 -8.70
N GLU A 87 13.94 1.26 -7.55
CA GLU A 87 13.68 0.39 -6.38
C GLU A 87 12.43 -0.48 -6.60
N ILE A 88 11.66 -0.21 -7.65
CA ILE A 88 10.51 -1.00 -8.09
C ILE A 88 10.90 -1.86 -9.30
N THR A 89 11.41 -1.23 -10.35
CA THR A 89 11.61 -1.89 -11.65
C THR A 89 12.71 -2.96 -11.62
N LYS A 90 13.80 -2.73 -10.87
CA LYS A 90 14.86 -3.74 -10.73
C LYS A 90 14.37 -4.96 -9.95
N PRO A 91 13.77 -4.84 -8.74
CA PRO A 91 13.25 -6.02 -8.05
C PRO A 91 12.17 -6.78 -8.83
N ILE A 92 11.27 -6.07 -9.54
CA ILE A 92 10.26 -6.73 -10.40
C ILE A 92 10.92 -7.53 -11.52
N SER A 93 12.00 -7.02 -12.12
CA SER A 93 12.75 -7.75 -13.17
C SER A 93 13.37 -9.06 -12.67
N TYR A 94 13.56 -9.19 -11.35
CA TYR A 94 14.02 -10.41 -10.70
C TYR A 94 12.89 -11.18 -10.00
N HIS A 95 11.63 -10.87 -10.31
CA HIS A 95 10.43 -11.49 -9.75
C HIS A 95 10.35 -11.42 -8.21
N VAL A 96 10.88 -10.35 -7.62
CA VAL A 96 10.72 -10.10 -6.18
C VAL A 96 9.24 -9.80 -5.90
N PRO A 97 8.63 -10.44 -4.88
CA PRO A 97 7.23 -10.18 -4.51
C PRO A 97 6.97 -8.73 -4.11
N ALA A 98 5.77 -8.25 -4.41
CA ALA A 98 5.36 -6.87 -4.16
C ALA A 98 5.47 -6.47 -2.68
N GLU A 99 5.20 -7.40 -1.76
CA GLU A 99 5.30 -7.19 -0.31
C GLU A 99 6.72 -6.76 0.10
N LYS A 100 7.74 -7.42 -0.45
CA LYS A 100 9.14 -7.11 -0.16
C LYS A 100 9.61 -5.81 -0.81
N ILE A 101 9.03 -5.46 -1.95
CA ILE A 101 9.29 -4.16 -2.59
C ILE A 101 8.67 -3.04 -1.74
N CYS A 102 7.40 -3.20 -1.33
CA CYS A 102 6.69 -2.22 -0.50
C CYS A 102 7.34 -2.05 0.89
N GLU A 103 7.86 -3.12 1.49
CA GLU A 103 8.63 -3.06 2.74
C GLU A 103 9.85 -2.12 2.58
N LYS A 104 10.62 -2.27 1.49
CA LYS A 104 11.76 -1.38 1.20
C LYS A 104 11.35 0.04 0.85
N LEU A 105 10.22 0.23 0.18
CA LEU A 105 9.70 1.56 -0.12
C LEU A 105 9.24 2.29 1.14
N LYS A 106 8.70 1.57 2.14
CA LYS A 106 8.31 2.12 3.44
C LYS A 106 9.48 2.79 4.15
N ASP A 107 10.68 2.21 4.07
CA ASP A 107 11.88 2.77 4.68
C ASP A 107 12.34 4.08 4.01
N LYS A 108 11.96 4.31 2.75
CA LYS A 108 12.25 5.55 2.02
C LYS A 108 11.18 6.61 2.23
N ASP A 109 9.92 6.19 2.20
CA ASP A 109 8.77 7.04 2.45
C ASP A 109 7.63 6.23 3.07
N ALA A 110 7.40 6.44 4.36
CA ALA A 110 6.34 5.77 5.10
C ALA A 110 4.94 6.07 4.54
N GLN A 111 4.74 7.23 3.90
CA GLN A 111 3.45 7.64 3.33
C GLN A 111 2.98 6.69 2.22
N ILE A 112 3.90 6.01 1.53
CA ILE A 112 3.59 4.99 0.52
C ILE A 112 2.77 3.86 1.14
N CYS A 113 3.15 3.42 2.34
CA CYS A 113 2.51 2.30 3.02
C CYS A 113 1.30 2.68 3.87
N GLU A 114 1.11 3.96 4.13
CA GLU A 114 -0.10 4.52 4.74
C GLU A 114 -1.26 4.66 3.74
N LEU A 115 -0.99 4.56 2.43
CA LEU A 115 -2.03 4.55 1.41
C LEU A 115 -2.85 3.26 1.48
N GLN A 116 -4.14 3.43 1.75
CA GLN A 116 -5.14 2.37 1.75
C GLN A 116 -6.23 2.68 0.74
N TYR A 117 -6.71 1.63 0.05
CA TYR A 117 -7.94 1.76 -0.72
C TYR A 117 -9.09 2.00 0.25
N GLU A 118 -10.11 2.68 -0.24
CA GLU A 118 -11.35 2.71 0.50
C GLU A 118 -11.93 1.30 0.49
N GLN A 119 -11.90 0.65 1.66
CA GLN A 119 -12.58 -0.62 1.83
C GLN A 119 -14.06 -0.37 1.56
N LYS A 120 -14.57 -0.92 0.45
CA LYS A 120 -16.01 -1.09 0.28
C LYS A 120 -16.46 -1.98 1.41
N ILE A 121 -17.19 -1.41 2.36
CA ILE A 121 -17.73 -2.17 3.47
C ILE A 121 -18.84 -3.02 2.87
N ASP A 122 -18.64 -4.34 2.88
CA ASP A 122 -19.70 -5.27 2.58
C ASP A 122 -20.69 -5.29 3.75
N VAL A 123 -21.66 -4.37 3.66
CA VAL A 123 -22.72 -4.19 4.64
C VAL A 123 -23.57 -5.45 4.84
N ARG A 124 -23.51 -6.46 3.97
CA ARG A 124 -24.20 -7.74 4.17
C ARG A 124 -23.47 -8.66 5.13
N ASN A 125 -22.15 -8.62 5.13
CA ASN A 125 -21.29 -9.55 5.88
C ASN A 125 -20.63 -8.93 7.11
N VAL A 126 -20.85 -7.65 7.37
CA VAL A 126 -20.27 -6.93 8.52
C VAL A 126 -21.31 -6.67 9.61
N ASP A 127 -20.91 -6.81 10.87
CA ASP A 127 -21.74 -6.44 12.02
C ASP A 127 -21.70 -4.91 12.23
N LEU A 128 -22.71 -4.22 11.68
CA LEU A 128 -22.86 -2.76 11.79
C LEU A 128 -22.87 -2.28 13.26
N LYS A 129 -23.32 -3.11 14.21
CA LYS A 129 -23.34 -2.77 15.64
C LYS A 129 -21.94 -2.70 16.24
N LYS A 130 -20.93 -3.35 15.64
CA LYS A 130 -19.53 -3.28 16.07
C LYS A 130 -18.76 -2.12 15.45
N MET A 131 -19.29 -1.48 14.41
CA MET A 131 -18.63 -0.38 13.74
C MET A 131 -18.69 0.92 14.55
N ARG A 132 -17.74 1.83 14.34
CA ARG A 132 -17.78 3.18 14.92
C ARG A 132 -18.71 4.08 14.10
N VAL A 133 -19.33 5.08 14.74
CA VAL A 133 -20.21 6.06 14.07
C VAL A 133 -19.54 6.72 12.86
N LYS A 134 -18.24 7.01 12.94
CA LYS A 134 -17.47 7.54 11.80
C LYS A 134 -17.45 6.60 10.59
N GLN A 135 -17.38 5.29 10.80
CA GLN A 135 -17.39 4.31 9.72
C GLN A 135 -18.80 4.16 9.15
N LEU A 136 -19.84 4.17 10.00
CA LEU A 136 -21.24 4.17 9.56
C LEU A 136 -21.58 5.39 8.71
N ARG A 137 -21.14 6.59 9.12
CA ARG A 137 -21.30 7.82 8.30
C ARG A 137 -20.60 7.72 6.95
N LYS A 138 -19.43 7.08 6.90
CA LYS A 138 -18.69 6.87 5.64
C LYS A 138 -19.45 5.95 4.67
N ILE A 139 -20.18 4.95 5.18
CA ILE A 139 -21.04 4.08 4.35
C ILE A 139 -22.13 4.91 3.68
N LEU A 140 -22.89 5.70 4.46
CA LEU A 140 -23.95 6.55 3.94
C LEU A 140 -23.42 7.55 2.90
N GLN A 141 -22.30 8.23 3.19
CA GLN A 141 -21.64 9.13 2.24
C GLN A 141 -21.18 8.42 0.95
N SER A 142 -20.73 7.16 1.04
CA SER A 142 -20.32 6.41 -0.15
C SER A 142 -21.49 6.02 -1.07
N TRP A 143 -22.71 6.03 -0.53
CA TRP A 143 -23.96 5.82 -1.27
C TRP A 143 -24.64 7.13 -1.68
N ASP A 144 -24.00 8.27 -1.39
CA ASP A 144 -24.58 9.61 -1.55
C ASP A 144 -25.91 9.77 -0.79
N GLU A 145 -26.02 9.09 0.36
CA GLU A 145 -27.18 9.09 1.23
C GLU A 145 -26.89 9.90 2.49
N GLU A 146 -27.84 10.74 2.88
CA GLU A 146 -27.78 11.48 4.13
C GLU A 146 -28.65 10.81 5.20
N CYS A 147 -28.26 10.94 6.46
CA CYS A 147 -29.15 10.65 7.57
C CYS A 147 -29.51 11.93 8.33
N ASN A 148 -30.64 12.52 7.95
CA ASN A 148 -31.21 13.68 8.61
C ASN A 148 -31.89 13.25 9.91
N GLY A 149 -31.30 13.62 11.06
CA GLY A 149 -31.82 13.29 12.39
C GLY A 149 -31.20 12.09 13.09
N CYS A 150 -30.18 11.43 12.51
CA CYS A 150 -29.40 10.42 13.24
C CYS A 150 -28.56 11.08 14.36
N ILE A 151 -28.90 10.82 15.62
CA ILE A 151 -28.18 11.33 16.80
C ILE A 151 -27.40 10.20 17.47
N GLU A 152 -28.03 9.04 17.61
CA GLU A 152 -27.47 7.86 18.26
C GLU A 152 -26.91 6.87 17.24
N LYS A 153 -26.02 5.99 17.71
CA LYS A 153 -25.40 4.96 16.86
C LYS A 153 -26.43 4.01 16.24
N SER A 154 -27.49 3.69 16.98
CA SER A 154 -28.62 2.87 16.51
C SER A 154 -29.28 3.46 15.28
N ASP A 155 -29.45 4.78 15.23
CA ASP A 155 -30.10 5.49 14.11
C ASP A 155 -29.30 5.30 12.82
N PHE A 156 -27.96 5.43 12.91
CA PHE A 156 -27.08 5.19 11.76
C PHE A 156 -27.14 3.74 11.28
N VAL A 157 -27.16 2.78 12.21
CA VAL A 157 -27.25 1.35 11.86
C VAL A 157 -28.58 1.08 11.16
N GLN A 158 -29.70 1.56 11.70
CA GLN A 158 -31.01 1.37 11.11
C GLN A 158 -31.09 1.96 9.69
N ARG A 159 -30.61 3.19 9.50
CA ARG A 159 -30.61 3.83 8.18
C ARG A 159 -29.82 3.04 7.14
N ILE A 160 -28.68 2.46 7.54
CA ILE A 160 -27.86 1.63 6.66
C ILE A 160 -28.57 0.31 6.34
N GLU A 161 -29.22 -0.32 7.32
CA GLU A 161 -30.00 -1.55 7.13
C GLU A 161 -31.18 -1.35 6.16
N GLU A 162 -31.85 -0.20 6.19
CA GLU A 162 -32.94 0.15 5.26
C GLU A 162 -32.46 0.35 3.81
N LEU A 163 -31.21 0.79 3.65
CA LEU A 163 -30.63 1.18 2.36
C LEU A 163 -29.74 0.11 1.74
N LYS A 164 -29.23 -0.84 2.55
CA LYS A 164 -28.22 -1.81 2.09
C LYS A 164 -28.70 -2.58 0.87
N ASP A 165 -29.95 -3.02 0.81
CA ASP A 165 -30.41 -3.84 -0.32
C ASP A 165 -30.49 -3.04 -1.62
N LYS A 166 -30.74 -1.72 -1.55
CA LYS A 166 -30.76 -0.82 -2.72
C LYS A 166 -29.37 -0.54 -3.28
N HIS A 167 -28.35 -0.55 -2.43
CA HIS A 167 -26.98 -0.15 -2.77
C HIS A 167 -26.00 -1.33 -2.84
N THR A 168 -26.47 -2.55 -2.59
CA THR A 168 -25.68 -3.81 -2.67
C THR A 168 -26.19 -4.75 -3.78
N GLU A 169 -27.18 -4.33 -4.57
CA GLU A 169 -27.59 -4.96 -5.82
C GLU A 169 -26.96 -4.24 -7.02
N LEU A 170 -25.74 -4.66 -7.37
CA LEU A 170 -25.11 -4.62 -8.70
C LEU A 170 -23.84 -5.48 -8.69
#